data_AF-A0A3D1LHL9-F1
#
_entry.id   AF-A0A3D1LHL9-F1
#
_cell.length_a   1.000
_cell.length_b   1.000
_cell.length_c   1.000
_cell.angle_alpha   90.00
_cell.angle_beta   90.00
_cell.angle_gamma   90.00
#
_symmetry.space_group_name_H-M   'P 1'
#
loop_
_entity.id
_entity.type
_entity.pdbx_description
1 polymer ?
#
loop_
_entity_poly.entity_id
_entity_poly.type
_entity_poly.pdbx_seq_one_letter_code
_entity_poly.pdbx_strand_id
1 'polypeptide(L)' 'MQNRRIAVVKAADAINAIEGVPVSDYAKTLSACWAKGGITDQQMKAALLVFRRILGKTLRR' A
#
# COMPACT_ATOMS: atom_id res chain seq x y z
N MET A 1 3.34 -17.39 6.51
CA MET A 1 3.37 -16.32 5.49
C MET A 1 2.72 -15.03 5.98
N GLN A 2 1.52 -15.08 6.58
CA GLN A 2 0.81 -13.91 7.12
C GLN A 2 1.62 -13.06 8.12
N ASN A 3 2.29 -13.67 9.12
CA ASN A 3 3.13 -12.93 10.07
C ASN A 3 4.28 -12.15 9.40
N ARG A 4 4.88 -12.69 8.33
CA ARG A 4 5.91 -11.97 7.56
C ARG A 4 5.32 -10.76 6.86
N ARG A 5 4.13 -10.90 6.28
CA ARG A 5 3.44 -9.78 5.60
C ARG A 5 3.06 -8.66 6.56
N ILE A 6 2.59 -9.00 7.77
CA ILE A 6 2.30 -8.01 8.83
C ILE A 6 3.56 -7.26 9.25
N ALA A 7 4.69 -7.95 9.42
CA ALA A 7 5.96 -7.31 9.77
C ALA A 7 6.44 -6.34 8.68
N VAL A 8 6.29 -6.71 7.40
CA VAL A 8 6.63 -5.84 6.26
C VAL A 8 5.77 -4.58 6.24
N VAL A 9 4.46 -4.69 6.47
CA VAL A 9 3.57 -3.52 6.52
C VAL A 9 3.97 -2.58 7.67
N LYS A 10 4.23 -3.12 8.87
CA LYS A 10 4.70 -2.31 10.01
C LYS A 10 6.03 -1.60 9.72
N ALA A 11 6.98 -2.28 9.07
CA ALA A 11 8.24 -1.67 8.69
C ALA A 11 8.05 -0.54 7.67
N ALA A 12 7.20 -0.76 6.66
CA ALA A 12 6.86 0.27 5.68
C ALA A 12 6.17 1.48 6.33
N ASP A 13 5.23 1.26 7.26
CA ASP A 13 4.56 2.33 7.99
C ASP A 13 5.55 3.12 8.86
N ALA A 14 6.49 2.44 9.53
CA ALA A 14 7.54 3.09 10.32
C ALA A 14 8.47 3.96 9.45
N ILE A 15 8.87 3.47 8.26
CA ILE A 15 9.67 4.25 7.31
C ILE A 15 8.88 5.48 6.83
N ASN A 16 7.61 5.30 6.44
CA ASN A 16 6.77 6.42 6.00
C ASN A 16 6.59 7.46 7.11
N ALA A 17 6.49 7.04 8.37
CA ALA A 17 6.43 7.94 9.52
C ALA A 17 7.74 8.71 9.75
N ILE A 18 8.90 8.07 9.54
CA ILE A 18 10.21 8.72 9.62
C ILE A 18 10.38 9.75 8.50
N GLU A 19 9.97 9.42 7.27
CA GLU A 19 10.08 10.32 6.12
C GLU A 19 8.96 11.37 6.07
N GLY A 20 7.97 11.30 6.98
CA GLY A 20 6.83 12.21 6.99
C GLY A 20 5.92 12.08 5.76
N VAL A 21 5.99 10.97 5.03
CA VAL A 21 5.23 10.74 3.80
C VAL A 21 3.81 10.29 4.17
N PRO A 22 2.77 11.07 3.85
CA PRO A 22 1.40 10.68 4.15
C PRO A 22 0.98 9.49 3.28
N VAL A 23 0.72 8.35 3.94
CA VAL A 23 0.17 7.17 3.28
C VAL A 23 -1.33 7.35 3.11
N SER A 24 -1.82 7.23 1.88
CA SER A 24 -3.26 7.31 1.60
C SER A 24 -4.03 6.19 2.32
N ASP A 25 -5.27 6.47 2.73
CA ASP A 25 -6.10 5.48 3.41
C ASP A 25 -6.44 4.28 2.51
N TYR A 26 -6.45 4.49 1.19
CA TYR A 26 -6.53 3.42 0.20
C TYR A 26 -5.33 2.46 0.29
N ALA A 27 -4.10 2.99 0.37
CA ALA A 27 -2.89 2.18 0.48
C ALA A 27 -2.81 1.42 1.82
N LYS A 28 -3.30 2.02 2.93
CA LYS A 28 -3.43 1.35 4.23
C LYS A 28 -4.41 0.17 4.15
N THR A 29 -5.58 0.39 3.57
CA THR A 29 -6.62 -0.65 3.42
C THR A 29 -6.13 -1.80 2.56
N LEU A 30 -5.44 -1.49 1.46
CA LEU A 30 -4.86 -2.50 0.57
C LEU A 30 -3.76 -3.32 1.26
N SER A 31 -2.89 -2.66 2.04
CA SER A 31 -1.84 -3.31 2.84
C SER A 31 -2.41 -4.27 3.88
N ALA A 32 -3.50 -3.89 4.55
CA ALA A 32 -4.20 -4.75 5.50
C ALA A 32 -4.80 -5.99 4.81
N CYS A 33 -5.37 -5.84 3.62
CA CYS A 33 -5.93 -6.94 2.84
C CYS A 33 -4.85 -7.93 2.38
N TRP A 34 -3.70 -7.42 1.93
CA TRP A 34 -2.54 -8.23 1.56
C TRP A 34 -1.93 -8.95 2.76
N ALA A 35 -1.76 -8.23 3.89
CA ALA A 35 -1.25 -8.79 5.13
C ALA A 35 -2.12 -9.94 5.64
N LYS A 36 -3.45 -9.85 5.48
CA LYS A 36 -4.39 -10.91 5.84
C LYS A 36 -4.43 -12.09 4.85
N GLY A 37 -3.74 -12.00 3.72
CA GLY A 37 -3.74 -13.05 2.69
C GLY A 37 -4.92 -12.98 1.71
N GLY A 38 -5.75 -11.93 1.76
CA GLY A 38 -6.89 -11.76 0.87
C GLY A 38 -6.50 -11.43 -0.58
N ILE A 39 -5.28 -10.94 -0.80
CA ILE A 39 -4.72 -10.66 -2.13
C ILE A 39 -3.27 -11.13 -2.25
N THR A 40 -2.86 -11.43 -3.48
CA THR A 40 -1.49 -11.80 -3.83
C THR A 40 -0.59 -10.57 -4.00
N ASP A 41 0.73 -10.79 -4.01
CA ASP A 41 1.72 -9.73 -4.20
C ASP A 41 1.56 -9.06 -5.58
N GLN A 42 1.17 -9.82 -6.60
CA GLN A 42 0.87 -9.32 -7.94
C GLN A 42 -0.38 -8.42 -7.95
N GLN A 43 -1.45 -8.84 -7.26
CA GLN A 43 -2.67 -8.06 -7.14
C GLN A 43 -2.43 -6.75 -6.38
N MET A 44 -1.64 -6.80 -5.30
CA MET A 44 -1.20 -5.62 -4.54
C MET A 44 -0.47 -4.62 -5.44
N LYS A 45 0.54 -5.07 -6.21
CA LYS A 45 1.29 -4.22 -7.15
C LYS A 45 0.40 -3.61 -8.23
N ALA A 46 -0.49 -4.41 -8.83
CA ALA A 46 -1.40 -3.95 -9.86
C ALA A 46 -2.34 -2.85 -9.34
N ALA A 47 -2.94 -3.03 -8.15
CA ALA A 47 -3.83 -2.06 -7.53
C ALA A 47 -3.10 -0.74 -7.21
N LEU A 48 -1.87 -0.79 -6.70
CA LEU A 48 -1.06 0.42 -6.46
C LEU A 48 -0.72 1.16 -7.76
N LEU A 49 -0.39 0.46 -8.84
CA LEU A 49 -0.13 1.07 -10.14
C LEU A 49 -1.37 1.77 -10.72
N VAL A 50 -2.54 1.14 -10.59
CA VAL A 50 -3.81 1.73 -11.01
C VAL A 50 -4.11 2.98 -10.18
N PHE A 51 -3.99 2.91 -8.86
CA PHE A 51 -4.19 4.03 -7.96
C PHE A 51 -3.27 5.21 -8.32
N ARG A 52 -1.99 4.96 -8.56
CA ARG A 52 -1.02 5.98 -9.00
C ARG A 52 -1.39 6.62 -10.34
N ARG A 53 -1.86 5.82 -11.31
CA ARG A 53 -2.31 6.33 -12.61
C ARG A 53 -3.54 7.22 -12.48
N ILE A 54 -4.49 6.85 -11.61
CA ILE A 54 -5.69 7.65 -11.37
C ILE A 54 -5.31 8.97 -10.69
N LEU A 55 -4.55 8.92 -9.60
CA LEU A 55 -4.07 10.13 -8.92
C LEU A 55 -3.29 11.06 -9.87
N GLY A 56 -2.38 10.50 -10.67
CA GLY A 56 -1.61 11.28 -11.66
C GLY A 56 -2.46 11.89 -12.77
N LYS A 57 -3.62 11.31 -13.09
CA LYS A 57 -4.60 11.89 -14.03
C LYS A 57 -5.43 12.98 -13.36
N THR A 58 -5.80 12.81 -12.10
CA THR A 58 -6.58 13.80 -11.33
C THR A 58 -5.77 15.05 -11.01
N LEU A 59 -4.48 14.92 -10.67
CA LEU A 59 -3.60 16.05 -10.36
C LEU A 59 -3.11 16.87 -11.58
N ARG A 60 -3.28 16.34 -12.80
CA ARG A 60 -2.88 17.03 -14.05
C ARG A 60 -4.03 17.75 -14.76
N ARG A 61 -5.19 17.89 -14.11
CA ARG A 61 -6.35 18.62 -14.64
C ARG A 61 -6.43 20.02 -14.07
#